data_AF-A0A2N1V6D2-F1
#
_entry.id   AF-A0A2N1V6D2-F1
#
_cell.length_a   1.000
_cell.length_b   1.000
_cell.length_c   1.000
_cell.angle_alpha   90.00
_cell.angle_beta   90.00
_cell.angle_gamma   90.00
#
_symmetry.space_group_name_H-M   'P 1'
#
loop_
_entity.id
_entity.type
_entity.pdbx_description
1 polymer ?
#
loop_
_entity_poly.entity_id
_entity_poly.type
_entity_poly.pdbx_seq_one_letter_code
_entity_poly.pdbx_strand_id
1 'polypeptide(L)'
;MKQKAKFNRIILAGALLALMGCFASAYWFWTIWQAQQQAAQFQQAIQTQVDTLLQQHHPDGLWLIGQLKTLPLKVQLDADSTIEWKAVDPVAVYVSRPELESVLFDLGTLLHEGSHIYHSRAGLVKAVSQQLHTHEKQDFFNYWLNPKTQFLVRADSVFPAREIAALLPKAVHTDRLSEYITTSDSAMATQSSGLYGLIDEWVAYYQGLRTEVALLKVVSTQSVMLPESERRAWLAFASRMSSGYLAYFEFKLYLLAYLYHAQTQHPQIYQTLLANPMLKQVLAEVNQAYQTMLPQYLRLRMQYVAGQSAQSQAFIADLQAKQQQLEAEINKPIYLSLRQQFMLEGLKR
;
A
#
# COMPACT_ATOMS: atom_id res chain seq x y z
N MET A 1 71.65 -7.76 37.35
CA MET A 1 70.82 -6.55 37.07
C MET A 1 70.32 -6.41 35.63
N LYS A 2 71.06 -6.80 34.57
CA LYS A 2 70.64 -6.58 33.17
C LYS A 2 69.46 -7.45 32.67
N GLN A 3 69.24 -8.65 33.20
CA GLN A 3 68.12 -9.53 32.80
C GLN A 3 66.74 -9.04 33.29
N LYS A 4 66.67 -8.45 34.50
CA LYS A 4 65.42 -7.94 35.09
C LYS A 4 64.85 -6.74 34.31
N ALA A 5 65.73 -5.90 33.74
CA ALA A 5 65.34 -4.77 32.90
C ALA A 5 64.77 -5.18 31.53
N LYS A 6 65.24 -6.31 30.96
CA LYS A 6 64.76 -6.83 29.67
C LYS A 6 63.39 -7.50 29.80
N PHE A 7 63.15 -8.20 30.91
CA PHE A 7 61.86 -8.81 31.23
C PHE A 7 60.76 -7.77 31.49
N ASN A 8 61.06 -6.70 32.23
CA ASN A 8 60.11 -5.61 32.48
C ASN A 8 59.71 -4.86 31.19
N ARG A 9 60.61 -4.74 30.20
CA ARG A 9 60.29 -4.11 28.90
C ARG A 9 59.34 -4.94 28.03
N ILE A 10 59.45 -6.27 28.06
CA ILE A 10 58.56 -7.16 27.30
C ILE A 10 57.16 -7.16 27.91
N ILE A 11 57.05 -7.18 29.23
CA ILE A 11 55.75 -7.07 29.93
C ILE A 11 55.10 -5.70 29.67
N LEU A 12 55.88 -4.61 29.70
CA LEU A 12 55.35 -3.27 29.41
C LEU A 12 54.86 -3.16 27.96
N ALA A 13 55.59 -3.72 26.99
CA ALA A 13 55.20 -3.73 25.59
C ALA A 13 53.95 -4.59 25.33
N GLY A 14 53.83 -5.75 26.00
CA GLY A 14 52.62 -6.58 25.95
C GLY A 14 51.40 -5.89 26.57
N ALA A 15 51.57 -5.18 27.69
CA ALA A 15 50.51 -4.40 28.33
C ALA A 15 50.08 -3.20 27.48
N LEU A 16 51.01 -2.51 26.81
CA LEU A 16 50.71 -1.41 25.88
C LEU A 16 49.96 -1.89 24.64
N LEU A 17 50.33 -3.03 24.06
CA LEU A 17 49.61 -3.64 22.93
C LEU A 17 48.21 -4.12 23.32
N ALA A 18 48.05 -4.71 24.51
CA ALA A 18 46.75 -5.10 25.05
C ALA A 18 45.85 -3.86 25.31
N LEU A 19 46.40 -2.80 25.90
CA LEU A 19 45.69 -1.53 26.10
C LEU A 19 45.29 -0.90 24.76
N MET A 20 46.19 -0.85 23.77
CA MET A 20 45.88 -0.34 22.43
C MET A 20 44.80 -1.16 21.72
N GLY A 21 44.79 -2.50 21.87
CA GLY A 21 43.71 -3.35 21.39
C GLY A 21 42.37 -3.08 22.10
N CYS A 22 42.39 -2.89 23.41
CA CYS A 22 41.21 -2.49 24.18
C CYS A 22 40.69 -1.11 23.76
N PHE A 23 41.56 -0.11 23.54
CA PHE A 23 41.16 1.22 23.05
C PHE A 23 40.60 1.19 21.63
N ALA A 24 41.21 0.41 20.72
CA ALA A 24 40.69 0.24 19.36
C ALA A 24 39.32 -0.46 19.36
N SER A 25 39.14 -1.49 20.19
CA SER A 25 37.84 -2.15 20.36
C SER A 25 36.79 -1.24 21.00
N ALA A 26 37.15 -0.47 22.03
CA ALA A 26 36.25 0.49 22.69
C ALA A 26 35.86 1.64 21.76
N TYR A 27 36.78 2.16 20.95
CA TYR A 27 36.48 3.17 19.93
C TYR A 27 35.53 2.61 18.86
N TRP A 28 35.79 1.39 18.37
CA TRP A 28 34.91 0.74 17.39
C TRP A 28 33.50 0.50 17.96
N PHE A 29 33.39 -0.02 19.18
CA PHE A 29 32.10 -0.15 19.89
C PHE A 29 31.40 1.19 20.09
N TRP A 30 32.13 2.24 20.46
CA TRP A 30 31.57 3.59 20.60
C TRP A 30 31.06 4.14 19.27
N THR A 31 31.79 3.95 18.16
CA THR A 31 31.32 4.38 16.83
C THR A 31 30.08 3.63 16.36
N ILE A 32 30.00 2.31 16.60
CA ILE A 32 28.81 1.50 16.30
C ILE A 32 27.62 1.97 17.15
N TRP A 33 27.85 2.16 18.46
CA TRP A 33 26.81 2.62 19.36
C TRP A 33 26.29 4.01 18.95
N GLN A 34 27.17 4.94 18.57
CA GLN A 34 26.76 6.25 18.06
C GLN A 34 25.95 6.14 16.76
N ALA A 35 26.38 5.29 15.82
CA ALA A 35 25.65 5.06 14.57
C ALA A 35 24.26 4.47 14.84
N GLN A 36 24.14 3.53 15.80
CA GLN A 36 22.86 2.96 16.23
C GLN A 36 21.95 4.01 16.87
N GLN A 37 22.49 4.89 17.72
CA GLN A 37 21.72 5.99 18.32
C GLN A 37 21.22 6.98 17.26
N GLN A 38 22.07 7.36 16.31
CA GLN A 38 21.68 8.24 15.21
C GLN A 38 20.61 7.60 14.33
N ALA A 39 20.74 6.31 14.00
CA ALA A 39 19.72 5.57 13.26
C ALA A 39 18.40 5.52 14.04
N ALA A 40 18.42 5.25 15.35
CA ALA A 40 17.21 5.23 16.17
C ALA A 40 16.52 6.61 16.24
N GLN A 41 17.29 7.69 16.40
CA GLN A 41 16.77 9.06 16.37
C GLN A 41 16.15 9.41 15.01
N PHE A 42 16.80 8.99 13.93
CA PHE A 42 16.30 9.19 12.57
C PHE A 42 14.94 8.48 12.34
N GLN A 43 14.85 7.21 12.74
CA GLN A 43 13.61 6.42 12.69
C GLN A 43 12.50 7.07 13.54
N GLN A 44 12.84 7.54 14.73
CA GLN A 44 11.90 8.21 15.62
C GLN A 44 11.40 9.54 15.03
N ALA A 45 12.27 10.32 14.38
CA ALA A 45 11.87 11.58 13.73
C ALA A 45 10.87 11.32 12.59
N ILE A 46 11.14 10.32 11.75
CA ILE A 46 10.22 9.90 10.68
C ILE A 46 8.87 9.48 11.27
N GLN A 47 8.87 8.56 12.25
CA GLN A 47 7.64 8.08 12.88
C GLN A 47 6.84 9.24 13.48
N THR A 48 7.51 10.18 14.16
CA THR A 48 6.86 11.35 14.78
C THR A 48 6.18 12.23 13.73
N GLN A 49 6.85 12.49 12.60
CA GLN A 49 6.30 13.31 11.52
C GLN A 49 5.10 12.62 10.85
N VAL A 50 5.20 11.31 10.61
CA VAL A 50 4.11 10.48 10.06
C VAL A 50 2.90 10.48 10.99
N ASP A 51 3.11 10.19 12.28
CA ASP A 51 2.02 10.13 13.27
C ASP A 51 1.33 11.50 13.40
N THR A 52 2.11 12.60 13.39
CA THR A 52 1.57 13.97 13.44
C THR A 52 0.68 14.26 12.23
N LEU A 53 1.15 13.99 11.01
CA LEU A 53 0.37 14.25 9.79
C LEU A 53 -0.89 13.38 9.72
N LEU A 54 -0.78 12.10 10.05
CA LEU A 54 -1.93 11.21 10.05
C LEU A 54 -2.93 11.59 11.15
N GLN A 55 -2.47 11.91 12.35
CA GLN A 55 -3.37 12.35 13.43
C GLN A 55 -4.17 13.59 13.03
N GLN A 56 -3.52 14.56 12.37
CA GLN A 56 -4.15 15.83 12.02
C GLN A 56 -5.04 15.73 10.78
N HIS A 57 -4.67 14.92 9.79
CA HIS A 57 -5.28 14.99 8.46
C HIS A 57 -5.91 13.66 8.00
N HIS A 58 -5.46 12.52 8.51
CA HIS A 58 -5.97 11.22 8.12
C HIS A 58 -5.99 10.20 9.29
N PRO A 59 -6.88 10.37 10.29
CA PRO A 59 -6.88 9.55 11.50
C PRO A 59 -7.17 8.07 11.24
N ASP A 60 -7.88 7.75 10.16
CA ASP A 60 -8.09 6.37 9.72
C ASP A 60 -6.78 5.70 9.26
N GLY A 61 -5.88 6.46 8.62
CA GLY A 61 -4.54 5.99 8.27
C GLY A 61 -3.68 5.75 9.52
N LEU A 62 -3.77 6.64 10.52
CA LEU A 62 -3.12 6.42 11.82
C LEU A 62 -3.63 5.13 12.49
N TRP A 63 -4.93 4.89 12.41
CA TRP A 63 -5.55 3.67 12.92
C TRP A 63 -4.96 2.43 12.23
N LEU A 64 -4.82 2.45 10.89
CA LEU A 64 -4.23 1.32 10.14
C LEU A 64 -2.81 1.01 10.62
N ILE A 65 -1.94 2.02 10.70
CA ILE A 65 -0.56 1.86 11.19
C ILE A 65 -0.56 1.33 12.63
N GLY A 66 -1.48 1.79 13.48
CA GLY A 66 -1.68 1.25 14.82
C GLY A 66 -2.05 -0.23 14.82
N GLN A 67 -2.97 -0.66 13.96
CA GLN A 67 -3.37 -2.08 13.87
C GLN A 67 -2.23 -2.99 13.40
N LEU A 68 -1.39 -2.53 12.46
CA LEU A 68 -0.27 -3.32 11.96
C LEU A 68 0.72 -3.70 13.09
N LYS A 69 0.85 -2.85 14.10
CA LYS A 69 1.67 -3.08 15.29
C LYS A 69 1.05 -4.07 16.28
N THR A 70 -0.27 -4.25 16.27
CA THR A 70 -0.99 -5.11 17.25
C THR A 70 -1.35 -6.49 16.71
N LEU A 71 -1.36 -6.68 15.39
CA LEU A 71 -1.62 -7.99 14.80
C LEU A 71 -0.59 -9.02 15.28
N PRO A 72 -0.98 -10.29 15.58
CA PRO A 72 -0.08 -11.34 16.03
C PRO A 72 0.80 -11.86 14.89
N LEU A 73 2.09 -12.09 15.14
CA LEU A 73 3.04 -12.58 14.10
C LEU A 73 2.90 -14.07 13.83
N LYS A 74 2.20 -14.78 14.72
CA LYS A 74 1.98 -16.21 14.68
C LYS A 74 0.51 -16.50 14.97
N VAL A 75 -0.14 -17.29 14.12
CA VAL A 75 -1.54 -17.70 14.27
C VAL A 75 -1.61 -19.22 14.16
N GLN A 76 -2.15 -19.86 15.19
CA GLN A 76 -2.41 -21.30 15.20
C GLN A 76 -3.71 -21.59 14.46
N LEU A 77 -3.69 -22.52 13.49
CA LEU A 77 -4.89 -22.92 12.73
C LEU A 77 -5.59 -24.12 13.39
N ASP A 78 -4.81 -25.12 13.77
CA ASP A 78 -5.27 -26.35 14.44
C ASP A 78 -4.18 -26.89 15.40
N ALA A 79 -4.22 -28.15 15.84
CA ALA A 79 -3.23 -28.69 16.77
C ALA A 79 -1.79 -28.72 16.19
N ASP A 80 -1.66 -28.86 14.86
CA ASP A 80 -0.39 -29.19 14.20
C ASP A 80 0.05 -28.10 13.19
N SER A 81 -0.82 -27.15 12.86
CA SER A 81 -0.61 -26.16 11.80
C SER A 81 -0.52 -24.74 12.34
N THR A 82 0.58 -24.04 12.01
CA THR A 82 0.80 -22.64 12.35
C THR A 82 1.20 -21.82 11.13
N ILE A 83 0.66 -20.61 11.03
CA ILE A 83 1.11 -19.59 10.09
C ILE A 83 1.92 -18.52 10.81
N GLU A 84 3.07 -18.15 10.25
CA GLU A 84 3.96 -17.12 10.76
C GLU A 84 4.28 -16.06 9.70
N TRP A 85 4.37 -14.80 10.14
CA TRP A 85 4.80 -13.65 9.35
C TRP A 85 6.04 -13.00 9.94
N LYS A 86 6.80 -12.34 9.08
CA LYS A 86 7.85 -11.40 9.53
C LYS A 86 7.20 -10.19 10.19
N ALA A 87 7.97 -9.54 11.06
CA ALA A 87 7.60 -8.23 11.58
C ALA A 87 7.35 -7.26 10.42
N VAL A 88 6.39 -6.34 10.61
CA VAL A 88 6.12 -5.27 9.65
C VAL A 88 7.37 -4.40 9.55
N ASP A 89 7.74 -4.05 8.32
CA ASP A 89 8.86 -3.17 8.09
C ASP A 89 8.66 -1.83 8.81
N PRO A 90 9.72 -1.25 9.41
CA PRO A 90 9.64 0.08 10.00
C PRO A 90 9.14 1.09 8.97
N VAL A 91 8.41 2.12 9.44
CA VAL A 91 7.91 3.21 8.58
C VAL A 91 8.99 3.82 7.70
N ALA A 92 10.24 3.87 8.18
CA ALA A 92 11.36 4.42 7.42
C ALA A 92 11.87 3.55 6.25
N VAL A 93 11.35 2.33 6.08
CA VAL A 93 11.56 1.57 4.84
C VAL A 93 10.82 2.23 3.69
N TYR A 94 9.66 2.81 3.96
CA TYR A 94 8.84 3.51 2.97
C TYR A 94 9.15 5.00 2.93
N VAL A 95 9.43 5.59 4.09
CA VAL A 95 9.72 7.03 4.22
C VAL A 95 11.21 7.22 4.39
N SER A 96 11.88 7.67 3.34
CA SER A 96 13.35 7.70 3.32
C SER A 96 13.98 8.77 4.21
N ARG A 97 13.20 9.76 4.66
CA ARG A 97 13.68 11.04 5.20
C ARG A 97 12.64 11.72 6.11
N PRO A 98 13.04 12.32 7.25
CA PRO A 98 12.10 12.95 8.20
C PRO A 98 11.56 14.31 7.74
N GLU A 99 12.12 14.89 6.69
CA GLU A 99 11.69 16.18 6.14
C GLU A 99 10.24 16.10 5.65
N LEU A 100 9.43 17.11 5.99
CA LEU A 100 8.00 17.19 5.67
C LEU A 100 7.71 16.82 4.21
N GLU A 101 8.47 17.34 3.26
CA GLU A 101 8.30 17.04 1.84
C GLU A 101 8.40 15.53 1.54
N SER A 102 9.43 14.85 2.07
CA SER A 102 9.59 13.40 1.87
C SER A 102 8.43 12.64 2.49
N VAL A 103 8.06 12.99 3.73
CA VAL A 103 6.95 12.32 4.41
C VAL A 103 5.64 12.49 3.64
N LEU A 104 5.34 13.69 3.12
CA LEU A 104 4.14 13.93 2.33
C LEU A 104 4.09 13.05 1.07
N PHE A 105 5.22 12.88 0.37
CA PHE A 105 5.28 12.04 -0.83
C PHE A 105 5.13 10.55 -0.51
N ASP A 106 5.75 10.08 0.56
CA ASP A 106 5.85 8.66 0.88
C ASP A 106 4.62 8.15 1.66
N LEU A 107 3.80 9.04 2.24
CA LEU A 107 2.68 8.65 3.10
C LEU A 107 1.58 7.85 2.38
N GLY A 108 1.31 8.19 1.11
CA GLY A 108 0.35 7.45 0.28
C GLY A 108 0.81 6.03 0.04
N THR A 109 2.10 5.85 -0.29
CA THR A 109 2.73 4.53 -0.47
C THR A 109 2.76 3.75 0.85
N LEU A 110 3.11 4.38 1.96
CA LEU A 110 3.10 3.73 3.28
C LEU A 110 1.72 3.11 3.59
N LEU A 111 0.63 3.85 3.33
CA LEU A 111 -0.72 3.34 3.59
C LEU A 111 -1.21 2.35 2.53
N HIS A 112 -0.74 2.46 1.29
CA HIS A 112 -0.95 1.44 0.26
C HIS A 112 -0.34 0.09 0.69
N GLU A 113 0.97 0.07 0.98
CA GLU A 113 1.71 -1.13 1.40
C GLU A 113 1.20 -1.69 2.72
N GLY A 114 0.90 -0.81 3.68
CA GLY A 114 0.30 -1.20 4.95
C GLY A 114 -1.07 -1.87 4.78
N SER A 115 -1.82 -1.52 3.72
CA SER A 115 -3.12 -2.12 3.45
C SER A 115 -2.99 -3.58 3.05
N HIS A 116 -2.04 -3.95 2.19
CA HIS A 116 -1.79 -5.36 1.82
C HIS A 116 -1.51 -6.24 3.04
N ILE A 117 -0.65 -5.75 3.95
CA ILE A 117 -0.33 -6.46 5.19
C ILE A 117 -1.59 -6.61 6.05
N TYR A 118 -2.38 -5.55 6.18
CA TYR A 118 -3.61 -5.59 6.97
C TYR A 118 -4.64 -6.54 6.36
N HIS A 119 -4.90 -6.47 5.05
CA HIS A 119 -5.91 -7.28 4.40
C HIS A 119 -5.63 -8.77 4.57
N SER A 120 -4.41 -9.22 4.28
CA SER A 120 -4.03 -10.63 4.41
C SER A 120 -4.00 -11.08 5.88
N ARG A 121 -3.25 -10.38 6.73
CA ARG A 121 -3.00 -10.83 8.11
C ARG A 121 -4.21 -10.65 9.02
N ALA A 122 -4.92 -9.53 8.94
CA ALA A 122 -6.15 -9.36 9.71
C ALA A 122 -7.27 -10.27 9.19
N GLY A 123 -7.28 -10.60 7.89
CA GLY A 123 -8.16 -11.60 7.30
C GLY A 123 -8.06 -12.93 8.02
N LEU A 124 -6.87 -13.51 8.05
CA LEU A 124 -6.63 -14.79 8.69
C LEU A 124 -6.87 -14.75 10.21
N VAL A 125 -6.39 -13.71 10.90
CA VAL A 125 -6.61 -13.55 12.36
C VAL A 125 -8.10 -13.53 12.70
N LYS A 126 -8.91 -12.79 11.93
CA LYS A 126 -10.35 -12.73 12.14
C LYS A 126 -11.01 -14.07 11.83
N ALA A 127 -10.64 -14.72 10.74
CA ALA A 127 -11.19 -16.02 10.36
C ALA A 127 -10.98 -17.07 11.46
N VAL A 128 -9.76 -17.17 11.99
CA VAL A 128 -9.45 -18.07 13.11
C VAL A 128 -10.22 -17.70 14.38
N SER A 129 -10.32 -16.41 14.71
CA SER A 129 -11.11 -15.96 15.87
C SER A 129 -12.60 -16.29 15.75
N GLN A 130 -13.11 -16.44 14.52
CA GLN A 130 -14.48 -16.82 14.19
C GLN A 130 -14.65 -18.32 13.96
N GLN A 131 -13.61 -19.13 14.21
CA GLN A 131 -13.61 -20.58 14.01
C GLN A 131 -13.95 -20.99 12.57
N LEU A 132 -13.58 -20.15 11.59
CA LEU A 132 -13.70 -20.50 10.17
C LEU A 132 -12.56 -21.44 9.77
N HIS A 133 -12.85 -22.43 8.94
CA HIS A 133 -11.83 -23.34 8.42
C HIS A 133 -10.86 -22.59 7.50
N THR A 134 -9.57 -22.67 7.82
CA THR A 134 -8.47 -22.09 7.04
C THR A 134 -7.29 -23.06 7.02
N HIS A 135 -6.54 -23.05 5.93
CA HIS A 135 -5.35 -23.86 5.68
C HIS A 135 -4.15 -22.99 5.28
N GLU A 136 -4.38 -21.82 4.66
CA GLU A 136 -3.33 -20.99 4.10
C GLU A 136 -3.46 -19.50 4.45
N LYS A 137 -2.40 -18.73 4.18
CA LYS A 137 -2.33 -17.27 4.44
C LYS A 137 -3.37 -16.48 3.67
N GLN A 138 -3.79 -16.98 2.51
CA GLN A 138 -4.57 -16.23 1.52
C GLN A 138 -6.02 -16.72 1.45
N ASP A 139 -6.46 -17.58 2.36
CA ASP A 139 -7.85 -18.08 2.41
C ASP A 139 -8.85 -16.99 2.78
N PHE A 140 -8.39 -15.93 3.47
CA PHE A 140 -9.23 -14.84 3.92
C PHE A 140 -8.53 -13.50 3.78
N PHE A 141 -9.25 -12.54 3.20
CA PHE A 141 -8.85 -11.14 3.15
C PHE A 141 -9.82 -10.30 3.98
N ASN A 142 -9.29 -9.41 4.81
CA ASN A 142 -10.08 -8.39 5.51
C ASN A 142 -9.88 -7.03 4.84
N TYR A 143 -10.53 -6.83 3.70
CA TYR A 143 -10.44 -5.57 2.94
C TYR A 143 -10.94 -4.40 3.78
N TRP A 144 -10.13 -3.35 3.85
CA TRP A 144 -10.36 -2.22 4.74
C TRP A 144 -10.60 -0.94 3.94
N LEU A 145 -11.74 -0.30 4.18
CA LEU A 145 -11.98 1.06 3.67
C LEU A 145 -11.72 2.10 4.76
N ASN A 146 -12.18 1.83 5.98
CA ASN A 146 -12.00 2.66 7.17
C ASN A 146 -12.28 1.82 8.43
N PRO A 147 -12.03 2.31 9.66
CA PRO A 147 -12.22 1.52 10.88
C PRO A 147 -13.63 0.93 11.05
N LYS A 148 -14.66 1.58 10.49
CA LYS A 148 -16.07 1.15 10.56
C LYS A 148 -16.50 0.28 9.37
N THR A 149 -15.73 0.25 8.28
CA THR A 149 -16.09 -0.42 7.04
C THR A 149 -14.98 -1.37 6.63
N GLN A 150 -15.18 -2.65 6.94
CA GLN A 150 -14.24 -3.73 6.67
C GLN A 150 -15.00 -4.98 6.24
N PHE A 151 -14.42 -5.76 5.34
CA PHE A 151 -15.07 -6.94 4.77
C PHE A 151 -14.15 -8.14 4.94
N LEU A 152 -14.55 -9.10 5.78
CA LEU A 152 -13.92 -10.41 5.81
C LEU A 152 -14.48 -11.23 4.64
N VAL A 153 -13.63 -11.51 3.67
CA VAL A 153 -13.96 -12.21 2.42
C VAL A 153 -13.16 -13.51 2.37
N ARG A 154 -13.85 -14.64 2.23
CA ARG A 154 -13.20 -15.91 1.92
C ARG A 154 -12.73 -15.89 0.47
N ALA A 155 -11.48 -16.26 0.25
CA ALA A 155 -10.95 -16.53 -1.07
C ALA A 155 -11.43 -17.91 -1.52
N ASP A 156 -12.16 -17.94 -2.63
CA ASP A 156 -12.55 -19.17 -3.31
C ASP A 156 -11.54 -19.50 -4.44
N SER A 157 -11.79 -20.57 -5.19
CA SER A 157 -10.94 -20.97 -6.31
C SER A 157 -10.71 -19.82 -7.32
N VAL A 158 -9.46 -19.70 -7.77
CA VAL A 158 -9.01 -18.63 -8.68
C VAL A 158 -8.15 -19.16 -9.82
N PHE A 159 -7.88 -18.30 -10.80
CA PHE A 159 -6.87 -18.47 -11.83
C PHE A 159 -5.97 -17.22 -11.86
N PRO A 160 -4.74 -17.31 -12.40
CA PRO A 160 -3.82 -16.17 -12.44
C PRO A 160 -4.34 -15.02 -13.31
N ALA A 161 -4.16 -13.76 -12.88
CA ALA A 161 -4.63 -12.60 -13.64
C ALA A 161 -4.03 -12.50 -15.04
N ARG A 162 -2.85 -13.07 -15.31
CA ARG A 162 -2.24 -13.08 -16.67
C ARG A 162 -3.13 -13.68 -17.75
N GLU A 163 -4.07 -14.55 -17.41
CA GLU A 163 -4.99 -15.13 -18.41
C GLU A 163 -5.88 -14.08 -19.09
N ILE A 164 -6.13 -12.94 -18.43
CA ILE A 164 -7.00 -11.89 -18.97
C ILE A 164 -6.26 -10.93 -19.92
N ALA A 165 -4.93 -11.07 -20.06
CA ALA A 165 -4.10 -10.12 -20.81
C ALA A 165 -4.59 -9.91 -22.26
N ALA A 166 -5.07 -10.97 -22.90
CA ALA A 166 -5.58 -10.92 -24.28
C ALA A 166 -6.90 -10.13 -24.42
N LEU A 167 -7.64 -9.93 -23.32
CA LEU A 167 -8.89 -9.17 -23.30
C LEU A 167 -8.67 -7.66 -23.20
N LEU A 168 -7.47 -7.23 -22.84
CA LEU A 168 -7.15 -5.83 -22.58
C LEU A 168 -6.54 -5.17 -23.83
N PRO A 169 -7.22 -4.22 -24.49
CA PRO A 169 -6.74 -3.64 -25.73
C PRO A 169 -5.54 -2.73 -25.50
N LYS A 170 -4.63 -2.67 -26.48
CA LYS A 170 -3.40 -1.86 -26.41
C LYS A 170 -3.64 -0.38 -26.06
N ALA A 171 -4.80 0.16 -26.45
CA ALA A 171 -5.16 1.56 -26.21
C ALA A 171 -5.28 1.90 -24.71
N VAL A 172 -5.47 0.92 -23.83
CA VAL A 172 -5.58 1.13 -22.37
C VAL A 172 -4.41 0.54 -21.60
N HIS A 173 -3.33 0.17 -22.29
CA HIS A 173 -2.13 -0.37 -21.65
C HIS A 173 -1.37 0.73 -20.92
N THR A 174 -1.00 0.44 -19.68
CA THR A 174 -0.17 1.28 -18.81
C THR A 174 0.85 0.42 -18.09
N ASP A 175 1.76 1.03 -17.34
CA ASP A 175 2.79 0.30 -16.60
C ASP A 175 2.18 -0.75 -15.64
N ARG A 176 0.99 -0.47 -15.09
CA ARG A 176 0.25 -1.41 -14.23
C ARG A 176 -0.17 -2.69 -14.91
N LEU A 177 -0.41 -2.66 -16.22
CA LEU A 177 -0.67 -3.91 -16.95
C LEU A 177 0.53 -4.84 -16.81
N SER A 178 1.74 -4.30 -16.99
CA SER A 178 2.96 -5.08 -16.92
C SER A 178 3.25 -5.60 -15.51
N GLU A 179 2.97 -4.76 -14.51
CA GLU A 179 3.19 -5.05 -13.10
C GLU A 179 2.20 -6.10 -12.55
N TYR A 180 0.91 -5.96 -12.87
CA TYR A 180 -0.13 -6.73 -12.20
C TYR A 180 -0.75 -7.82 -13.06
N ILE A 181 -0.76 -7.66 -14.39
CA ILE A 181 -1.41 -8.61 -15.29
C ILE A 181 -0.39 -9.50 -15.98
N THR A 182 0.54 -8.92 -16.73
CA THR A 182 1.48 -9.70 -17.57
C THR A 182 2.79 -10.05 -16.89
N THR A 183 2.93 -9.76 -15.59
CA THR A 183 4.13 -10.10 -14.83
C THR A 183 4.38 -11.61 -14.84
N SER A 184 5.66 -11.98 -14.95
CA SER A 184 6.09 -13.37 -14.84
C SER A 184 6.12 -13.86 -13.39
N ASP A 185 6.15 -12.96 -12.41
CA ASP A 185 6.24 -13.29 -10.99
C ASP A 185 4.96 -14.01 -10.52
N SER A 186 5.07 -15.31 -10.23
CA SER A 186 3.95 -16.11 -9.74
C SER A 186 3.61 -15.84 -8.27
N ALA A 187 4.49 -15.20 -7.51
CA ALA A 187 4.25 -14.85 -6.12
C ALA A 187 3.47 -13.52 -5.96
N MET A 188 3.30 -12.76 -7.05
CA MET A 188 2.42 -11.59 -7.05
C MET A 188 1.00 -11.98 -6.71
N ALA A 189 0.36 -11.21 -5.81
CA ALA A 189 -0.97 -11.52 -5.29
C ALA A 189 -2.01 -11.67 -6.41
N THR A 190 -1.90 -10.88 -7.48
CA THR A 190 -2.76 -10.98 -8.67
C THR A 190 -2.59 -12.29 -9.45
N GLN A 191 -1.45 -12.96 -9.30
CA GLN A 191 -1.14 -14.23 -9.94
C GLN A 191 -1.44 -15.41 -9.02
N SER A 192 -1.10 -15.32 -7.73
CA SER A 192 -1.34 -16.40 -6.75
C SER A 192 -2.78 -16.44 -6.26
N SER A 193 -3.41 -15.27 -6.06
CA SER A 193 -4.74 -15.12 -5.48
C SER A 193 -5.76 -14.54 -6.47
N GLY A 194 -5.40 -14.42 -7.76
CA GLY A 194 -6.29 -14.05 -8.86
C GLY A 194 -7.13 -12.80 -8.58
N LEU A 195 -8.46 -12.95 -8.65
CA LEU A 195 -9.42 -11.87 -8.39
C LEU A 195 -9.20 -11.20 -7.02
N TYR A 196 -8.92 -11.97 -5.97
CA TYR A 196 -8.74 -11.41 -4.64
C TYR A 196 -7.47 -10.56 -4.56
N GLY A 197 -6.40 -10.98 -5.24
CA GLY A 197 -5.21 -10.14 -5.40
C GLY A 197 -5.51 -8.84 -6.17
N LEU A 198 -6.33 -8.90 -7.22
CA LEU A 198 -6.75 -7.67 -7.93
C LEU A 198 -7.59 -6.73 -7.05
N ILE A 199 -8.42 -7.27 -6.16
CA ILE A 199 -9.18 -6.45 -5.18
C ILE A 199 -8.23 -5.86 -4.14
N ASP A 200 -7.26 -6.64 -3.68
CA ASP A 200 -6.24 -6.19 -2.72
C ASP A 200 -5.49 -4.95 -3.23
N GLU A 201 -4.99 -5.03 -4.46
CA GLU A 201 -4.39 -3.88 -5.17
C GLU A 201 -5.35 -2.71 -5.31
N TRP A 202 -6.59 -2.97 -5.75
CA TRP A 202 -7.58 -1.91 -5.94
C TRP A 202 -7.89 -1.17 -4.64
N VAL A 203 -8.00 -1.88 -3.51
CA VAL A 203 -8.22 -1.28 -2.20
C VAL A 203 -6.95 -0.59 -1.69
N ALA A 204 -5.76 -1.14 -1.91
CA ALA A 204 -4.51 -0.51 -1.52
C ALA A 204 -4.30 0.83 -2.25
N TYR A 205 -4.55 0.87 -3.57
CA TYR A 205 -4.53 2.14 -4.34
C TYR A 205 -5.59 3.12 -3.87
N TYR A 206 -6.75 2.64 -3.41
CA TYR A 206 -7.78 3.49 -2.82
C TYR A 206 -7.24 4.19 -1.57
N GLN A 207 -6.55 3.46 -0.69
CA GLN A 207 -5.98 4.04 0.53
C GLN A 207 -4.85 5.03 0.26
N GLY A 208 -3.98 4.73 -0.71
CA GLY A 208 -2.99 5.70 -1.20
C GLY A 208 -3.66 7.00 -1.68
N LEU A 209 -4.62 6.89 -2.60
CA LEU A 209 -5.34 8.06 -3.13
C LEU A 209 -6.16 8.80 -2.06
N ARG A 210 -6.72 8.09 -1.08
CA ARG A 210 -7.45 8.70 0.03
C ARG A 210 -6.55 9.55 0.91
N THR A 211 -5.35 9.05 1.18
CA THR A 211 -4.30 9.77 1.91
C THR A 211 -3.91 11.04 1.17
N GLU A 212 -3.66 10.90 -0.13
CA GLU A 212 -3.37 11.99 -1.04
C GLU A 212 -4.45 13.09 -1.00
N VAL A 213 -5.72 12.72 -1.10
CA VAL A 213 -6.86 13.66 -1.02
C VAL A 213 -6.93 14.34 0.34
N ALA A 214 -6.69 13.61 1.43
CA ALA A 214 -6.68 14.18 2.78
C ALA A 214 -5.60 15.25 2.94
N LEU A 215 -4.40 14.98 2.44
CA LEU A 215 -3.28 15.93 2.44
C LEU A 215 -3.53 17.14 1.53
N LEU A 216 -4.08 16.94 0.33
CA LEU A 216 -4.43 18.05 -0.58
C LEU A 216 -5.43 19.05 0.02
N LYS A 217 -6.31 18.60 0.92
CA LYS A 217 -7.24 19.51 1.62
C LYS A 217 -6.50 20.55 2.46
N VAL A 218 -5.33 20.21 3.02
CA VAL A 218 -4.48 21.15 3.76
C VAL A 218 -3.96 22.24 2.84
N VAL A 219 -3.44 21.85 1.68
CA VAL A 219 -3.04 22.80 0.62
C VAL A 219 -4.21 23.73 0.30
N SER A 220 -5.43 23.17 0.26
CA SER A 220 -6.63 23.91 -0.10
C SER A 220 -7.16 24.94 0.89
N THR A 221 -6.82 24.79 2.16
CA THR A 221 -7.46 25.56 3.24
C THR A 221 -6.47 26.33 4.11
N GLN A 222 -5.18 25.93 4.14
CA GLN A 222 -4.23 26.39 5.15
C GLN A 222 -2.88 26.84 4.58
N SER A 223 -2.54 26.50 3.33
CA SER A 223 -1.18 26.71 2.78
C SER A 223 -0.68 28.16 2.79
N VAL A 224 -1.56 29.15 2.69
CA VAL A 224 -1.19 30.58 2.74
C VAL A 224 -0.77 31.05 4.14
N MET A 225 -1.12 30.30 5.19
CA MET A 225 -0.80 30.61 6.59
C MET A 225 0.44 29.87 7.09
N LEU A 226 1.02 28.99 6.26
CA LEU A 226 2.18 28.19 6.63
C LEU A 226 3.49 28.97 6.43
N PRO A 227 4.54 28.66 7.22
CA PRO A 227 5.89 29.14 6.96
C PRO A 227 6.35 28.82 5.52
N GLU A 228 7.17 29.68 4.92
CA GLU A 228 7.62 29.55 3.52
C GLU A 228 8.19 28.16 3.19
N SER A 229 9.03 27.62 4.09
CA SER A 229 9.64 26.31 3.93
C SER A 229 8.60 25.19 3.86
N GLU A 230 7.59 25.21 4.72
CA GLU A 230 6.49 24.24 4.71
C GLU A 230 5.59 24.42 3.50
N ARG A 231 5.26 25.67 3.16
CA ARG A 231 4.45 25.99 1.99
C ARG A 231 5.05 25.41 0.71
N ARG A 232 6.38 25.50 0.54
CA ARG A 232 7.07 24.89 -0.62
C ARG A 232 6.93 23.37 -0.65
N ALA A 233 7.06 22.68 0.49
CA ALA A 233 6.89 21.23 0.56
C ALA A 233 5.46 20.81 0.16
N TRP A 234 4.45 21.52 0.65
CA TRP A 234 3.05 21.27 0.32
C TRP A 234 2.72 21.54 -1.16
N LEU A 235 3.29 22.59 -1.75
CA LEU A 235 3.12 22.89 -3.18
C LEU A 235 3.86 21.86 -4.07
N ALA A 236 5.07 21.46 -3.68
CA ALA A 236 5.80 20.40 -4.35
C ALA A 236 5.00 19.09 -4.32
N PHE A 237 4.46 18.71 -3.16
CA PHE A 237 3.55 17.59 -3.00
C PHE A 237 2.39 17.64 -3.98
N ALA A 238 1.62 18.75 -3.98
CA ALA A 238 0.46 18.90 -4.84
C ALA A 238 0.78 18.75 -6.35
N SER A 239 2.00 19.08 -6.77
CA SER A 239 2.40 19.05 -8.19
C SER A 239 2.71 17.66 -8.76
N ARG A 240 3.00 16.64 -7.93
CA ARG A 240 3.54 15.33 -8.41
C ARG A 240 2.56 14.15 -8.33
N MET A 241 1.28 14.40 -8.05
CA MET A 241 0.32 13.35 -7.72
C MET A 241 -0.44 12.87 -8.95
N SER A 242 -0.52 11.56 -9.22
CA SER A 242 -1.36 11.05 -10.32
C SER A 242 -1.63 9.55 -10.32
N SER A 243 -0.79 8.76 -9.66
CA SER A 243 -0.78 7.30 -9.83
C SER A 243 -2.09 6.65 -9.38
N GLY A 244 -2.64 7.03 -8.21
CA GLY A 244 -3.87 6.44 -7.68
C GLY A 244 -5.15 6.77 -8.44
N TYR A 245 -5.18 7.87 -9.22
CA TYR A 245 -6.37 8.29 -9.96
C TYR A 245 -6.75 7.31 -11.06
N LEU A 246 -5.78 6.94 -11.91
CA LEU A 246 -6.02 5.99 -13.01
C LEU A 246 -6.16 4.55 -12.49
N ALA A 247 -5.55 4.22 -11.35
CA ALA A 247 -5.65 2.90 -10.74
C ALA A 247 -7.11 2.47 -10.53
N TYR A 248 -8.03 3.39 -10.18
CA TYR A 248 -9.46 3.07 -10.09
C TYR A 248 -9.99 2.45 -11.38
N PHE A 249 -9.74 3.11 -12.51
CA PHE A 249 -10.27 2.71 -13.81
C PHE A 249 -9.56 1.46 -14.34
N GLU A 250 -8.24 1.38 -14.17
CA GLU A 250 -7.42 0.24 -14.59
C GLU A 250 -7.86 -1.05 -13.85
N PHE A 251 -7.86 -1.03 -12.52
CA PHE A 251 -8.26 -2.20 -11.74
C PHE A 251 -9.74 -2.55 -11.90
N LYS A 252 -10.62 -1.55 -12.05
CA LYS A 252 -12.02 -1.83 -12.39
C LYS A 252 -12.14 -2.58 -13.72
N LEU A 253 -11.38 -2.19 -14.74
CA LEU A 253 -11.34 -2.91 -16.01
C LEU A 253 -10.75 -4.32 -15.84
N TYR A 254 -9.67 -4.48 -15.08
CA TYR A 254 -9.04 -5.78 -14.82
C TYR A 254 -9.99 -6.73 -14.10
N LEU A 255 -10.72 -6.26 -13.08
CA LEU A 255 -11.72 -7.03 -12.36
C LEU A 255 -12.86 -7.47 -13.29
N LEU A 256 -13.35 -6.59 -14.17
CA LEU A 256 -14.40 -6.92 -15.13
C LEU A 256 -13.91 -7.92 -16.20
N ALA A 257 -12.69 -7.75 -16.71
CA ALA A 257 -12.07 -8.69 -17.64
C ALA A 257 -11.85 -10.06 -16.98
N TYR A 258 -11.44 -10.09 -15.72
CA TYR A 258 -11.33 -11.33 -14.93
C TYR A 258 -12.68 -12.02 -14.76
N LEU A 259 -13.72 -11.29 -14.35
CA LEU A 259 -15.06 -11.86 -14.19
C LEU A 259 -15.62 -12.38 -15.53
N TYR A 260 -15.36 -11.68 -16.64
CA TYR A 260 -15.75 -12.12 -17.97
C TYR A 260 -14.99 -13.38 -18.42
N HIS A 261 -13.68 -13.44 -18.20
CA HIS A 261 -12.88 -14.64 -18.47
C HIS A 261 -13.32 -15.81 -17.61
N ALA A 262 -13.63 -15.57 -16.33
CA ALA A 262 -14.21 -16.56 -15.45
C ALA A 262 -15.55 -17.08 -16.02
N GLN A 263 -16.43 -16.18 -16.44
CA GLN A 263 -17.75 -16.54 -16.98
C GLN A 263 -17.65 -17.41 -18.24
N THR A 264 -16.68 -17.15 -19.10
CA THR A 264 -16.59 -17.75 -20.43
C THR A 264 -15.63 -18.95 -20.51
N GLN A 265 -14.56 -18.95 -19.72
CA GLN A 265 -13.51 -19.97 -19.75
C GLN A 265 -13.44 -20.81 -18.47
N HIS A 266 -13.84 -20.26 -17.32
CA HIS A 266 -13.81 -20.94 -16.02
C HIS A 266 -15.17 -20.94 -15.30
N PRO A 267 -16.25 -21.50 -15.90
CA PRO A 267 -17.61 -21.32 -15.42
C PRO A 267 -17.83 -21.80 -13.98
N GLN A 268 -17.10 -22.82 -13.51
CA GLN A 268 -17.17 -23.28 -12.12
C GLN A 268 -16.62 -22.23 -11.13
N ILE A 269 -15.49 -21.59 -11.47
CA ILE A 269 -14.94 -20.47 -10.70
C ILE A 269 -15.96 -19.33 -10.69
N TYR A 270 -16.52 -18.97 -11.86
CA TYR A 270 -17.52 -17.91 -11.96
C TYR A 270 -18.74 -18.15 -11.06
N GLN A 271 -19.30 -19.36 -11.03
CA GLN A 271 -20.44 -19.67 -10.17
C GLN A 271 -20.10 -19.49 -8.68
N THR A 272 -18.89 -19.87 -8.29
CA THR A 272 -18.43 -19.70 -6.90
C THR A 272 -18.30 -18.22 -6.53
N LEU A 273 -17.67 -17.42 -7.41
CA LEU A 273 -17.58 -15.97 -7.24
C LEU A 273 -18.97 -15.32 -7.19
N LEU A 274 -19.88 -15.74 -8.07
CA LEU A 274 -21.26 -15.23 -8.10
C LEU A 274 -22.05 -15.60 -6.84
N ALA A 275 -21.74 -16.72 -6.20
CA ALA A 275 -22.38 -17.14 -4.95
C ALA A 275 -21.81 -16.45 -3.70
N ASN A 276 -20.70 -15.69 -3.81
CA ASN A 276 -20.03 -15.07 -2.67
C ASN A 276 -20.60 -13.64 -2.41
N PRO A 277 -21.47 -13.44 -1.39
CA PRO A 277 -22.10 -12.14 -1.15
C PRO A 277 -21.11 -11.10 -0.63
N MET A 278 -20.11 -11.51 0.16
CA MET A 278 -19.11 -10.61 0.71
C MET A 278 -18.18 -10.06 -0.39
N LEU A 279 -17.87 -10.88 -1.39
CA LEU A 279 -17.15 -10.44 -2.60
C LEU A 279 -17.91 -9.34 -3.34
N LYS A 280 -19.22 -9.52 -3.57
CA LYS A 280 -20.06 -8.49 -4.22
C LYS A 280 -20.13 -7.23 -3.38
N GLN A 281 -20.27 -7.38 -2.07
CA GLN A 281 -20.32 -6.25 -1.16
C GLN A 281 -19.03 -5.43 -1.19
N VAL A 282 -17.85 -6.05 -1.11
CA VAL A 282 -16.59 -5.31 -1.17
C VAL A 282 -16.41 -4.61 -2.52
N LEU A 283 -16.70 -5.27 -3.64
CA LEU A 283 -16.59 -4.67 -4.96
C LEU A 283 -17.52 -3.45 -5.11
N ALA A 284 -18.76 -3.55 -4.63
CA ALA A 284 -19.73 -2.47 -4.66
C ALA A 284 -19.33 -1.28 -3.76
N GLU A 285 -18.82 -1.55 -2.56
CA GLU A 285 -18.43 -0.53 -1.58
C GLU A 285 -17.14 0.20 -1.99
N VAL A 286 -16.13 -0.53 -2.49
CA VAL A 286 -14.90 0.08 -3.01
C VAL A 286 -15.19 0.95 -4.24
N ASN A 287 -16.02 0.46 -5.17
CA ASN A 287 -16.45 1.22 -6.34
C ASN A 287 -17.15 2.53 -5.93
N GLN A 288 -18.10 2.46 -4.99
CA GLN A 288 -18.82 3.63 -4.47
C GLN A 288 -17.87 4.62 -3.78
N ALA A 289 -16.93 4.11 -2.99
CA ALA A 289 -15.95 4.92 -2.28
C ALA A 289 -15.05 5.71 -3.25
N TYR A 290 -14.58 5.07 -4.32
CA TYR A 290 -13.86 5.75 -5.40
C TYR A 290 -14.72 6.79 -6.11
N GLN A 291 -15.94 6.45 -6.53
CA GLN A 291 -16.84 7.38 -7.22
C GLN A 291 -17.12 8.64 -6.40
N THR A 292 -17.14 8.51 -5.07
CA THR A 292 -17.29 9.64 -4.15
C THR A 292 -16.01 10.49 -4.04
N MET A 293 -14.84 9.85 -4.16
CA MET A 293 -13.53 10.48 -3.91
C MET A 293 -12.92 11.13 -5.17
N LEU A 294 -13.06 10.51 -6.34
CA LEU A 294 -12.44 10.98 -7.58
C LEU A 294 -12.83 12.42 -7.97
N PRO A 295 -14.10 12.85 -7.85
CA PRO A 295 -14.47 14.25 -8.12
C PRO A 295 -13.78 15.22 -7.15
N GLN A 296 -13.59 14.83 -5.89
CA GLN A 296 -12.89 15.66 -4.90
C GLN A 296 -11.41 15.79 -5.26
N TYR A 297 -10.77 14.69 -5.63
CA TYR A 297 -9.38 14.67 -6.08
C TYR A 297 -9.18 15.60 -7.29
N LEU A 298 -9.98 15.43 -8.35
CA LEU A 298 -9.88 16.27 -9.54
C LEU A 298 -10.08 17.74 -9.22
N ARG A 299 -11.09 18.09 -8.42
CA ARG A 299 -11.36 19.48 -8.03
C ARG A 299 -10.18 20.10 -7.29
N LEU A 300 -9.65 19.42 -6.26
CA LEU A 300 -8.49 19.90 -5.50
C LEU A 300 -7.28 20.08 -6.41
N ARG A 301 -7.07 19.14 -7.33
CA ARG A 301 -5.96 19.20 -8.28
C ARG A 301 -6.11 20.33 -9.29
N MET A 302 -7.30 20.56 -9.83
CA MET A 302 -7.56 21.69 -10.73
C MET A 302 -7.36 23.03 -10.03
N GLN A 303 -7.80 23.15 -8.77
CA GLN A 303 -7.64 24.37 -7.98
C GLN A 303 -6.16 24.73 -7.75
N TYR A 304 -5.29 23.74 -7.55
CA TYR A 304 -3.89 23.98 -7.15
C TYR A 304 -2.87 23.78 -8.27
N VAL A 305 -3.10 22.90 -9.23
CA VAL A 305 -2.08 22.48 -10.20
C VAL A 305 -2.34 23.12 -11.57
N ALA A 306 -3.59 23.14 -12.04
CA ALA A 306 -3.95 23.66 -13.37
C ALA A 306 -3.75 25.18 -13.53
N GLY A 307 -3.86 25.93 -12.43
CA GLY A 307 -3.64 27.38 -12.41
C GLY A 307 -2.17 27.81 -12.44
N GLN A 308 -1.22 26.87 -12.31
CA GLN A 308 0.19 27.20 -12.10
C GLN A 308 1.08 27.08 -13.35
N SER A 309 0.72 26.27 -14.35
CA SER A 309 1.52 26.16 -15.59
C SER A 309 0.78 25.49 -16.76
N ALA A 310 1.24 25.71 -17.99
CA ALA A 310 0.79 24.98 -19.18
C ALA A 310 1.08 23.47 -19.09
N GLN A 311 2.19 23.09 -18.45
CA GLN A 311 2.57 21.68 -18.23
C GLN A 311 1.54 20.97 -17.34
N SER A 312 1.09 21.63 -16.28
CA SER A 312 0.03 21.11 -15.41
C SER A 312 -1.29 20.88 -16.14
N GLN A 313 -1.66 21.79 -17.04
CA GLN A 313 -2.89 21.68 -17.83
C GLN A 313 -2.81 20.52 -18.83
N ALA A 314 -1.68 20.39 -19.55
CA ALA A 314 -1.44 19.28 -20.45
C ALA A 314 -1.49 17.93 -19.73
N PHE A 315 -0.92 17.86 -18.52
CA PHE A 315 -0.96 16.65 -17.71
C PHE A 315 -2.39 16.26 -17.29
N ILE A 316 -3.22 17.23 -16.89
CA ILE A 316 -4.63 16.96 -16.55
C ILE A 316 -5.41 16.49 -17.79
N ALA A 317 -5.17 17.10 -18.95
CA ALA A 317 -5.80 16.69 -20.19
C ALA A 317 -5.43 15.24 -20.58
N ASP A 318 -4.16 14.85 -20.43
CA ASP A 318 -3.72 13.46 -20.64
C ASP A 318 -4.42 12.48 -19.68
N LEU A 319 -4.52 12.82 -18.39
CA LEU A 319 -5.26 11.99 -17.43
C LEU A 319 -6.73 11.82 -17.81
N GLN A 320 -7.40 12.90 -18.22
CA GLN A 320 -8.80 12.87 -18.62
C GLN A 320 -9.00 12.07 -19.92
N ALA A 321 -8.09 12.19 -20.88
CA ALA A 321 -8.13 11.40 -22.11
C ALA A 321 -7.98 9.89 -21.81
N LYS A 322 -7.04 9.52 -20.95
CA LYS A 322 -6.86 8.13 -20.51
C LYS A 322 -8.06 7.59 -19.73
N GLN A 323 -8.64 8.40 -18.84
CA GLN A 323 -9.88 8.07 -18.17
C GLN A 323 -10.98 7.75 -19.19
N GLN A 324 -11.20 8.60 -20.19
CA GLN A 324 -12.24 8.39 -21.20
C GLN A 324 -12.03 7.08 -21.98
N GLN A 325 -10.78 6.74 -22.31
CA GLN A 325 -10.45 5.47 -22.97
C GLN A 325 -10.79 4.27 -22.07
N LEU A 326 -10.39 4.30 -20.80
CA LEU A 326 -10.71 3.25 -19.83
C LEU A 326 -12.21 3.13 -19.59
N GLU A 327 -12.92 4.25 -19.45
CA GLU A 327 -14.38 4.27 -19.28
C GLU A 327 -15.09 3.70 -20.51
N ALA A 328 -14.63 4.00 -21.72
CA ALA A 328 -15.18 3.43 -22.95
C ALA A 328 -15.06 1.90 -22.96
N GLU A 329 -13.93 1.36 -22.50
CA GLU A 329 -13.72 -0.08 -22.34
C GLU A 329 -14.63 -0.69 -21.25
N ILE A 330 -14.70 -0.07 -20.07
CA ILE A 330 -15.54 -0.50 -18.94
C ILE A 330 -17.04 -0.49 -19.30
N ASN A 331 -17.46 0.42 -20.19
CA ASN A 331 -18.85 0.57 -20.61
C ASN A 331 -19.24 -0.35 -21.78
N LYS A 332 -18.35 -1.22 -22.27
CA LYS A 332 -18.70 -2.18 -23.32
C LYS A 332 -19.83 -3.12 -22.88
N PRO A 333 -20.72 -3.54 -23.80
CA PRO A 333 -21.87 -4.41 -23.48
C PRO A 333 -21.52 -5.69 -22.73
N ILE A 334 -20.34 -6.27 -23.03
CA ILE A 334 -19.85 -7.49 -22.38
C ILE A 334 -19.67 -7.37 -20.86
N TYR A 335 -19.51 -6.16 -20.32
CA TYR A 335 -19.30 -5.92 -18.90
C TYR A 335 -20.54 -5.41 -18.15
N LEU A 336 -21.63 -5.07 -18.86
CA LEU A 336 -22.80 -4.45 -18.23
C LEU A 336 -23.46 -5.35 -17.18
N SER A 337 -23.69 -6.62 -17.51
CA SER A 337 -24.28 -7.57 -16.58
C SER A 337 -23.36 -7.84 -15.38
N LEU A 338 -22.04 -7.91 -15.59
CA LEU A 338 -21.06 -8.13 -14.54
C LEU A 338 -21.03 -6.97 -13.54
N ARG A 339 -21.11 -5.72 -14.03
CA ARG A 339 -21.20 -4.52 -13.18
C ARG A 339 -22.46 -4.53 -12.32
N GLN A 340 -23.60 -4.94 -12.87
CA GLN A 340 -24.84 -5.07 -12.12
C GLN A 340 -24.76 -6.17 -11.06
N GLN A 341 -24.17 -7.32 -11.41
CA GLN A 341 -24.11 -8.50 -10.54
C GLN A 341 -23.08 -8.37 -9.41
N PHE A 342 -21.93 -7.76 -9.67
CA PHE A 342 -20.80 -7.72 -8.73
C PHE A 342 -20.54 -6.35 -8.12
N MET A 343 -20.84 -5.26 -8.83
CA MET A 343 -20.63 -3.89 -8.32
C MET A 343 -21.95 -3.19 -7.96
N LEU A 344 -23.09 -3.89 -8.13
CA LEU A 344 -24.45 -3.43 -7.82
C LEU A 344 -24.82 -2.11 -8.51
N GLU A 345 -24.21 -1.83 -9.66
CA GLU A 345 -24.48 -0.60 -10.39
C GLU A 345 -25.85 -0.64 -11.06
N GLY A 346 -26.59 0.48 -10.99
CA GLY A 346 -27.93 0.60 -11.58
C GLY A 346 -29.04 -0.07 -10.76
N LEU A 347 -28.72 -0.67 -9.60
CA LEU A 347 -29.71 -1.12 -8.63
C LEU A 347 -30.02 0.02 -7.65
N LYS A 348 -31.30 0.28 -7.39
CA LYS A 348 -31.71 1.17 -6.30
C LYS A 348 -31.28 0.51 -4.98
N ARG A 349 -30.39 1.17 -4.23
CA ARG A 349 -29.98 0.72 -2.89
C ARG A 349 -31.04 1.07 -1.86
#